data_AF-A0A816FXF9-F1
#
_entry.id   AF-A0A816FXF9-F1
#
_cell.length_a   1.000
_cell.length_b   1.000
_cell.length_c   1.000
_cell.angle_alpha   90.00
_cell.angle_beta   90.00
_cell.angle_gamma   90.00
#
_symmetry.space_group_name_H-M   'P 1'
#
loop_
_entity.id
_entity.type
_entity.pdbx_description
1 polymer ?
#
loop_
_entity_poly.entity_id
_entity_poly.type
_entity_poly.pdbx_seq_one_letter_code
_entity_poly.pdbx_strand_id
1 'polypeptide(L)'
;NPCIDPCLLLFPIMKCLTKLPRLILNKMDANHIEPIVNYLSFLPILSSLTIISINKLVNKNNIFYKLFRLSKLKYCQILIESLQCLKSLLVATNEFSTIEYLIINNEISINQLIIILSYVRQLRRLSIGNLTKSKHNRIEKDLIN
;
A
#
# COMPACT_ATOMS: atom_id res chain seq x y z
N ASN A 1 28.22 -14.18 -13.38
CA ASN A 1 27.15 -13.44 -14.08
C ASN A 1 26.36 -12.62 -13.08
N PRO A 2 26.41 -11.27 -13.12
CA PRO A 2 25.47 -10.48 -12.35
C PRO A 2 24.07 -10.73 -12.94
N CYS A 3 23.15 -11.27 -12.13
CA CYS A 3 21.74 -11.28 -12.46
C CYS A 3 21.29 -9.82 -12.51
N ILE A 4 21.02 -9.30 -13.70
CA ILE A 4 20.36 -7.99 -13.85
C ILE A 4 18.98 -8.17 -13.24
N ASP A 5 18.71 -7.45 -12.14
CA ASP A 5 17.37 -7.42 -11.55
C ASP A 5 16.38 -6.93 -12.62
N PRO A 6 15.39 -7.74 -13.02
CA PRO A 6 14.38 -7.35 -14.00
C PRO A 6 13.66 -6.04 -13.63
N CYS A 7 13.62 -5.66 -12.34
CA CYS A 7 13.10 -4.38 -11.89
C CYS A 7 13.93 -3.16 -12.29
N LEU A 8 15.22 -3.32 -12.62
CA LEU A 8 16.03 -2.22 -13.16
C LEU A 8 15.66 -1.88 -14.60
N LEU A 9 15.08 -2.83 -15.35
CA LEU A 9 14.55 -2.60 -16.70
C LEU A 9 13.16 -1.92 -16.69
N LEU A 10 12.48 -1.88 -15.54
CA LEU A 10 11.17 -1.24 -15.41
C LEU A 10 11.25 0.29 -15.47
N PHE A 11 12.37 0.90 -15.07
CA PHE A 11 12.49 2.36 -15.03
C PHE A 11 12.39 3.04 -16.42
N PRO A 12 13.15 2.60 -17.45
CA PRO A 12 12.97 3.14 -18.80
C PRO A 12 11.56 2.94 -19.33
N ILE A 13 10.96 1.78 -19.08
CA ILE A 13 9.62 1.43 -19.55
C ILE A 13 8.57 2.33 -18.90
N MET A 14 8.63 2.55 -17.59
CA MET A 14 7.68 3.40 -16.87
C MET A 14 7.68 4.84 -17.40
N LYS A 15 8.85 5.37 -17.79
CA LYS A 15 8.95 6.69 -18.41
C LYS A 15 8.28 6.77 -19.79
N CYS A 16 8.18 5.66 -20.53
CA CYS A 16 7.47 5.62 -21.80
C CYS A 16 5.95 5.50 -21.64
N LEU A 17 5.47 5.10 -20.46
CA LEU A 17 4.05 4.84 -20.16
C LEU A 17 3.32 6.07 -19.59
N THR A 18 3.70 7.28 -19.98
CA THR A 18 3.14 8.53 -19.42
C THR A 18 1.63 8.69 -19.59
N LYS A 19 1.05 7.96 -20.55
CA LYS A 19 -0.40 7.93 -20.83
C LYS A 19 -1.11 6.71 -20.24
N LEU A 20 -0.50 5.97 -19.30
CA LEU A 20 -1.13 4.80 -18.69
C LEU A 20 -2.06 5.23 -17.53
N PRO A 21 -3.39 5.14 -17.68
CA PRO A 21 -4.31 5.53 -16.61
C PRO A 21 -4.51 4.42 -15.57
N ARG A 22 -4.23 3.17 -15.94
CA ARG A 22 -4.50 1.99 -15.13
C ARG A 22 -3.33 1.02 -15.17
N LEU A 23 -2.86 0.60 -14.00
CA LEU A 23 -1.83 -0.41 -13.84
C LEU A 23 -2.34 -1.55 -12.97
N ILE A 24 -2.16 -2.78 -13.44
CA ILE A 24 -2.48 -4.00 -12.70
C ILE A 24 -1.22 -4.84 -12.59
N LEU A 25 -0.74 -5.03 -11.36
CA LEU A 25 0.39 -5.90 -11.03
C LEU A 25 -0.19 -7.16 -10.40
N ASN A 26 -0.33 -8.23 -11.19
CA ASN A 26 -0.97 -9.46 -10.75
C ASN A 26 0.07 -10.55 -10.48
N LYS A 27 -0.11 -11.31 -9.39
CA LYS A 27 0.78 -12.39 -8.96
C LYS A 27 2.26 -11.97 -8.91
N MET A 28 2.50 -10.76 -8.41
CA MET A 28 3.85 -10.21 -8.33
C MET A 28 4.57 -10.67 -7.06
N ASP A 29 5.87 -10.94 -7.14
CA ASP A 29 6.68 -11.10 -5.93
C ASP A 29 6.80 -9.76 -5.20
N ALA A 30 6.56 -9.77 -3.89
CA ALA A 30 6.62 -8.64 -2.98
C ALA A 30 7.92 -7.85 -3.06
N ASN A 31 9.04 -8.53 -3.32
CA ASN A 31 10.36 -7.90 -3.44
C ASN A 31 10.41 -6.88 -4.59
N HIS A 32 9.55 -7.04 -5.60
CA HIS A 32 9.49 -6.18 -6.76
C HIS A 32 8.44 -5.06 -6.64
N ILE A 33 7.55 -5.12 -5.65
CA ILE A 33 6.49 -4.13 -5.47
C ILE A 33 7.06 -2.77 -5.07
N GLU A 34 7.95 -2.72 -4.07
CA GLU A 34 8.55 -1.46 -3.63
C GLU A 34 9.31 -0.73 -4.74
N PRO A 35 10.20 -1.40 -5.52
CA PRO A 35 10.82 -0.80 -6.70
C PRO A 35 9.80 -0.20 -7.67
N ILE A 36 8.71 -0.91 -8.01
CA ILE A 36 7.71 -0.37 -8.93
C ILE A 36 6.98 0.84 -8.34
N VAL A 37 6.60 0.77 -7.06
CA VAL A 37 5.92 1.87 -6.37
C VAL A 37 6.76 3.15 -6.39
N ASN A 38 8.09 3.04 -6.33
CA ASN A 38 9.01 4.18 -6.45
C ASN A 38 8.92 4.89 -7.80
N TYR A 39 8.51 4.17 -8.84
CA TYR A 39 8.44 4.68 -10.21
C TYR A 39 7.04 5.10 -10.64
N LEU A 40 6.00 4.87 -9.82
CA LEU A 40 4.63 5.25 -10.16
C LEU A 40 4.43 6.77 -10.26
N SER A 41 5.30 7.56 -9.61
CA SER A 41 5.30 9.03 -9.76
C SER A 41 5.62 9.49 -11.19
N PHE A 42 6.25 8.65 -12.01
CA PHE A 42 6.50 8.92 -13.42
C PHE A 42 5.29 8.65 -14.33
N LEU A 43 4.18 8.17 -13.77
CA LEU A 43 2.93 7.94 -14.48
C LEU A 43 1.92 9.05 -14.11
N PRO A 44 2.00 10.23 -14.75
CA PRO A 44 1.31 11.44 -14.28
C PRO A 44 -0.21 11.34 -14.34
N ILE A 45 -0.77 10.40 -15.11
CA ILE A 45 -2.21 10.20 -15.23
C ILE A 45 -2.72 8.90 -14.60
N LEU A 46 -1.85 8.17 -13.88
CA LEU A 46 -2.24 6.92 -13.23
C LEU A 46 -3.34 7.20 -12.20
N SER A 47 -4.54 6.73 -12.49
CA SER A 47 -5.72 6.93 -11.68
C SER A 47 -6.27 5.65 -11.06
N SER A 48 -5.85 4.49 -11.56
CA SER A 48 -6.24 3.18 -11.04
C SER A 48 -5.02 2.28 -10.88
N LEU A 49 -4.84 1.73 -9.68
CA LEU A 49 -3.79 0.78 -9.35
C LEU A 49 -4.35 -0.44 -8.65
N THR A 50 -3.99 -1.62 -9.14
CA THR A 50 -4.24 -2.90 -8.48
C THR A 50 -2.91 -3.61 -8.28
N ILE A 51 -2.61 -4.00 -7.04
CA ILE A 51 -1.43 -4.78 -6.66
C ILE A 51 -1.89 -6.06 -5.99
N ILE A 52 -1.50 -7.21 -6.57
CA ILE A 52 -1.75 -8.55 -6.03
C ILE A 52 -0.41 -9.25 -5.89
N SER A 53 0.03 -9.41 -4.64
CA SER A 53 1.28 -10.07 -4.28
C SER A 53 1.08 -11.57 -4.04
N ILE A 54 2.04 -12.40 -4.44
CA ILE A 54 2.03 -13.85 -4.13
C ILE A 54 2.58 -14.17 -2.74
N ASN A 55 3.36 -13.27 -2.15
CA ASN A 55 4.05 -13.45 -0.87
C ASN A 55 3.94 -12.19 0.01
N LYS A 56 4.44 -12.32 1.24
CA LYS A 56 4.42 -11.26 2.27
C LYS A 56 5.31 -10.08 1.89
N LEU A 57 4.79 -8.88 2.15
CA LEU A 57 5.49 -7.62 1.91
C LEU A 57 6.31 -7.21 3.14
N VAL A 58 7.58 -6.87 2.97
CA VAL A 58 8.48 -6.47 4.06
C VAL A 58 8.24 -5.00 4.47
N ASN A 59 8.22 -4.07 3.50
CA ASN A 59 8.17 -2.61 3.75
C ASN A 59 6.79 -1.97 3.47
N LYS A 60 5.76 -2.40 4.22
CA LYS A 60 4.36 -1.95 4.03
C LYS A 60 4.20 -0.44 4.20
N ASN A 61 4.78 0.15 5.24
CA ASN A 61 4.61 1.57 5.55
C ASN A 61 5.03 2.48 4.39
N ASN A 62 6.21 2.21 3.82
CA ASN A 62 6.75 3.00 2.72
C ASN A 62 5.89 2.91 1.47
N ILE A 63 5.37 1.70 1.18
CA ILE A 63 4.50 1.48 0.03
C ILE A 63 3.19 2.25 0.18
N PHE A 64 2.48 2.10 1.30
CA PHE A 64 1.22 2.84 1.51
C PHE A 64 1.44 4.36 1.47
N TYR A 65 2.50 4.86 2.10
CA TYR A 65 2.83 6.28 2.09
C TYR A 65 3.05 6.82 0.67
N LYS A 66 3.82 6.10 -0.16
CA LYS A 66 4.06 6.48 -1.55
C LYS A 66 2.79 6.44 -2.39
N LEU A 67 1.96 5.41 -2.21
CA LEU A 67 0.69 5.28 -2.92
C LEU A 67 -0.28 6.42 -2.56
N PHE A 68 -0.34 6.81 -1.28
CA PHE A 68 -1.22 7.90 -0.84
C PHE A 68 -0.81 9.26 -1.41
N ARG A 69 0.47 9.46 -1.74
CA ARG A 69 0.99 10.69 -2.36
C ARG A 69 0.80 10.76 -3.88
N LEU A 70 0.29 9.72 -4.53
CA LEU A 70 0.02 9.75 -5.98
C LEU A 70 -1.18 10.65 -6.26
N SER A 71 -0.92 11.84 -6.82
CA SER A 71 -1.87 12.96 -6.93
C SER A 71 -3.07 12.72 -7.85
N LYS A 72 -3.03 11.71 -8.71
CA LYS A 72 -4.14 11.33 -9.60
C LYS A 72 -4.77 9.99 -9.24
N LEU A 73 -4.23 9.28 -8.25
CA LEU A 73 -4.72 7.95 -7.90
C LEU A 73 -6.08 8.06 -7.23
N LYS A 74 -7.12 7.54 -7.90
CA LYS A 74 -8.51 7.53 -7.42
C LYS A 74 -8.94 6.16 -6.94
N TYR A 75 -8.44 5.11 -7.57
CA TYR A 75 -8.72 3.72 -7.23
C TYR A 75 -7.43 3.01 -6.82
N CYS A 76 -7.43 2.40 -5.64
CA CYS A 76 -6.32 1.61 -5.14
C CYS A 76 -6.83 0.28 -4.57
N GLN A 77 -6.34 -0.82 -5.12
CA GLN A 77 -6.59 -2.17 -4.60
C GLN A 77 -5.26 -2.83 -4.26
N ILE A 78 -5.17 -3.35 -3.03
CA ILE A 78 -4.00 -4.05 -2.54
C ILE A 78 -4.46 -5.38 -1.93
N LEU A 79 -3.94 -6.48 -2.49
CA LEU A 79 -4.09 -7.84 -1.97
C LEU A 79 -2.70 -8.39 -1.70
N ILE A 80 -2.36 -8.54 -0.42
CA ILE A 80 -1.04 -8.99 0.05
C ILE A 80 -1.25 -10.06 1.11
N GLU A 81 -0.28 -10.92 1.36
CA GLU A 81 -0.36 -11.84 2.49
C GLU A 81 -0.10 -11.09 3.81
N SER A 82 -1.16 -10.69 4.54
CA SER A 82 -1.17 -9.99 5.84
C SER A 82 -0.65 -8.53 5.87
N LEU A 83 -1.33 -7.65 6.62
CA LEU A 83 -0.95 -6.25 6.86
C LEU A 83 -0.36 -5.98 8.25
N GLN A 84 -0.01 -7.03 8.99
CA GLN A 84 0.67 -6.91 10.28
C GLN A 84 1.92 -6.03 10.10
N CYS A 85 2.02 -4.94 10.88
CA CYS A 85 3.12 -3.94 10.92
C CYS A 85 2.99 -2.60 10.17
N LEU A 86 1.77 -2.06 9.98
CA LEU A 86 1.59 -0.61 9.72
C LEU A 86 1.96 0.32 10.92
N LYS A 87 2.84 -0.10 11.82
CA LYS A 87 3.12 0.59 13.10
C LYS A 87 3.89 1.92 12.94
N SER A 88 4.65 2.08 11.85
CA SER A 88 5.46 3.28 11.64
C SER A 88 4.81 4.32 10.73
N LEU A 89 3.63 4.02 10.17
CA LEU A 89 2.85 5.01 9.45
C LEU A 89 2.16 5.91 10.47
N LEU A 90 2.52 7.19 10.50
CA LEU A 90 1.92 8.15 11.42
C LEU A 90 0.54 8.57 10.94
N VAL A 91 -0.29 9.08 11.85
CA VAL A 91 -1.56 9.69 11.49
C VAL A 91 -1.29 10.94 10.65
N ALA A 92 -1.94 11.05 9.50
CA ALA A 92 -1.75 12.16 8.57
C ALA A 92 -2.34 13.47 9.15
N THR A 93 -1.51 14.51 9.18
CA THR A 93 -1.90 15.84 9.66
C THR A 93 -2.19 16.82 8.52
N ASN A 94 -1.46 16.71 7.41
CA ASN A 94 -1.50 17.66 6.29
C ASN A 94 -1.31 17.01 4.90
N GLU A 95 -1.13 15.70 4.83
CA GLU A 95 -0.94 14.97 3.56
C GLU A 95 -2.14 14.07 3.27
N PHE A 96 -2.99 14.50 2.33
CA PHE A 96 -4.19 13.78 1.97
C PHE A 96 -4.09 13.19 0.57
N SER A 97 -4.51 11.93 0.46
CA SER A 97 -4.60 11.22 -0.79
C SER A 97 -5.86 11.59 -1.56
N THR A 98 -5.78 11.50 -2.89
CA THR A 98 -6.91 11.66 -3.79
C THR A 98 -7.76 10.40 -3.94
N ILE A 99 -7.38 9.29 -3.29
CA ILE A 99 -8.08 8.01 -3.39
C ILE A 99 -9.52 8.14 -2.92
N GLU A 100 -10.44 7.69 -3.79
CA GLU A 100 -11.88 7.64 -3.55
C GLU A 100 -12.35 6.20 -3.32
N TYR A 101 -11.63 5.22 -3.87
CA TYR A 101 -11.95 3.79 -3.79
C TYR A 101 -10.73 3.03 -3.27
N LEU A 102 -10.84 2.49 -2.06
CA LEU A 102 -9.76 1.74 -1.42
C LEU A 102 -10.23 0.32 -1.10
N ILE A 103 -9.51 -0.67 -1.63
CA ILE A 103 -9.74 -2.08 -1.37
C ILE A 103 -8.48 -2.67 -0.75
N ILE A 104 -8.62 -3.16 0.48
CA ILE A 104 -7.55 -3.82 1.23
C ILE A 104 -8.04 -5.21 1.59
N ASN A 105 -7.74 -6.20 0.75
CA ASN A 105 -8.28 -7.55 0.91
C ASN A 105 -7.42 -8.41 1.84
N ASN A 106 -7.13 -7.86 3.02
CA ASN A 106 -6.20 -8.39 4.01
C ASN A 106 -6.78 -8.27 5.42
N GLU A 107 -6.18 -8.99 6.36
CA GLU A 107 -6.37 -8.72 7.79
C GLU A 107 -5.73 -7.36 8.16
N ILE A 108 -6.53 -6.44 8.70
CA ILE A 108 -6.11 -5.13 9.18
C ILE A 108 -6.60 -4.93 10.62
N SER A 109 -5.79 -4.32 11.48
CA SER A 109 -6.25 -3.96 12.82
C SER A 109 -6.96 -2.61 12.84
N ILE A 110 -7.82 -2.37 13.84
CA ILE A 110 -8.55 -1.09 13.99
C ILE A 110 -7.58 0.12 13.98
N ASN A 111 -6.45 0.03 14.70
CA ASN A 111 -5.48 1.14 14.75
C ASN A 111 -4.88 1.42 13.37
N GLN A 112 -4.60 0.38 12.59
CA GLN A 112 -4.08 0.54 11.23
C GLN A 112 -5.13 1.14 10.30
N LEU A 113 -6.39 0.74 10.45
CA LEU A 113 -7.49 1.33 9.70
C LEU A 113 -7.64 2.83 9.99
N ILE A 114 -7.58 3.24 11.27
CA ILE A 114 -7.62 4.66 11.66
C ILE A 114 -6.51 5.45 10.98
N ILE A 115 -5.28 4.93 11.01
CA ILE A 115 -4.13 5.55 10.33
C ILE A 115 -4.41 5.68 8.83
N ILE A 116 -4.82 4.62 8.15
CA ILE A 116 -5.13 4.67 6.72
C ILE A 116 -6.20 5.71 6.41
N LEU A 117 -7.30 5.71 7.16
CA LEU A 117 -8.40 6.65 6.97
C LEU A 117 -7.98 8.11 7.15
N SER A 118 -6.97 8.38 7.98
CA SER A 118 -6.44 9.74 8.13
C SER A 118 -5.84 10.30 6.83
N TYR A 119 -5.30 9.45 5.96
CA TYR A 119 -4.75 9.84 4.65
C TYR A 119 -5.85 9.97 3.58
N VAL A 120 -6.90 9.17 3.61
CA VAL A 120 -7.92 9.11 2.53
C VAL A 120 -9.22 9.84 2.89
N ARG A 121 -9.15 11.14 3.18
CA ARG A 121 -10.33 11.92 3.58
C ARG A 121 -11.44 12.04 2.53
N GLN A 122 -11.12 11.80 1.25
CA GLN A 122 -12.07 11.83 0.12
C GLN A 122 -12.69 10.46 -0.18
N LEU A 123 -12.48 9.47 0.69
CA LEU A 123 -12.90 8.09 0.44
C LEU A 123 -14.42 7.98 0.33
N ARG A 124 -14.88 7.41 -0.79
CA ARG A 124 -16.30 7.13 -1.08
C ARG A 124 -16.63 5.66 -0.89
N ARG A 125 -15.66 4.78 -1.13
CA ARG A 125 -15.81 3.33 -0.96
C ARG A 125 -14.59 2.75 -0.28
N LEU A 126 -14.86 2.01 0.80
CA LEU A 126 -13.88 1.19 1.50
C LEU A 126 -14.32 -0.26 1.41
N SER A 127 -13.41 -1.15 1.04
CA SER A 127 -13.56 -2.59 1.20
C SER A 127 -12.36 -3.13 1.95
N ILE A 128 -12.62 -3.86 3.03
CA ILE A 128 -11.60 -4.50 3.85
C ILE A 128 -11.90 -6.00 3.95
N GLY A 129 -10.85 -6.82 3.95
CA GLY A 129 -10.97 -8.27 4.02
C GLY A 129 -11.41 -8.75 5.41
N ASN A 130 -10.55 -8.57 6.42
CA ASN A 130 -10.87 -8.93 7.80
C ASN A 130 -10.39 -7.84 8.77
N LEU A 131 -11.23 -7.47 9.73
CA LEU A 131 -10.91 -6.46 10.74
C LEU A 131 -10.62 -7.15 12.08
N THR A 132 -9.42 -6.96 12.63
CA THR A 132 -9.04 -7.54 13.92
C THR A 132 -8.87 -6.50 15.01
N LYS A 133 -9.25 -6.86 16.23
CA LYS A 133 -8.92 -6.05 17.41
C LYS A 133 -7.40 -6.03 17.55
N SER A 134 -6.81 -4.86 17.75
CA SER A 134 -5.39 -4.76 18.05
C SER A 134 -5.09 -5.66 19.24
N LYS A 135 -4.13 -6.58 19.10
CA LYS A 135 -3.53 -7.27 20.24
C LYS A 135 -2.78 -6.20 21.05
N HIS A 136 -3.49 -5.47 21.91
CA HIS A 136 -2.82 -4.87 23.05
C HIS A 136 -2.17 -6.03 23.78
N ASN A 137 -0.84 -5.99 23.88
CA ASN A 137 -0.12 -6.96 24.68
C ASN A 137 -0.80 -7.00 26.05
N ARG A 138 -1.31 -8.17 26.43
CA ARG A 138 -1.58 -8.50 27.82
C ARG A 138 -0.22 -8.44 28.54
N ILE A 139 0.16 -7.27 29.02
CA ILE A 139 1.25 -7.11 30.01
C ILE A 139 0.65 -7.01 31.43
N GLU A 140 -0.68 -6.98 31.58
CA GLU A 140 -1.33 -6.94 32.91
C GLU A 140 -1.69 -8.32 33.47
N LYS A 141 -0.80 -9.32 33.36
CA LYS A 141 -0.95 -10.56 34.15
C LYS A 141 0.30 -11.03 34.90
N ASP A 142 1.45 -10.38 34.71
CA ASP A 142 2.69 -10.76 35.40
C ASP A 142 3.15 -9.73 36.46
N LEU A 143 2.27 -8.79 36.86
CA LEU A 143 2.52 -7.84 37.97
C LEU A 143 1.59 -8.04 39.17
N ILE A 144 0.93 -9.19 39.27
CA ILE A 144 0.28 -9.64 40.49
C ILE A 144 0.81 -11.05 40.80
N ASN A 145 2.02 -11.10 41.35
CA ASN A 145 2.49 -12.13 42.27
C ASN A 145 3.53 -11.49 43.20
#